data_AF-A0A5B9GE02-F1
#
_entry.id   AF-A0A5B9GE02-F1
#
_cell.length_a   1.000
_cell.length_b   1.000
_cell.length_c   1.000
_cell.angle_alpha   90.00
_cell.angle_beta   90.00
_cell.angle_gamma   90.00
#
_symmetry.space_group_name_H-M   'P 1'
#
loop_
_entity.id
_entity.type
_entity.pdbx_description
1 polymer ?
#
loop_
_entity_poly.entity_id
_entity_poly.type
_entity_poly.pdbx_seq_one_letter_code
_entity_poly.pdbx_strand_id
1 'polypeptide(L)'
;DILRETEQFLNQRLNTDTLARVNAELIGLQANIREFNQQVDNFLNPTQNPVPLSITSSVNTMQQLFLNRLPQFQIQGYQLLLLPLFAQAANMHLSFIRDVILNADEWGISAATLRTYRDYLRNYTRDYSNYCINTYQTAFRGLNTRLHDMLEFRTYMFLNVFEYVSIWSLFKYQSLMVSSGANLYASGSGPQQTQSFTAQNWPFLYSLFQVNSNYILSGISGTRLSITFPNIGGLPGSTTTHSLNSARVNYSGGVS
;
A
#
# COMPACT_ATOMS: atom_id res chain seq x y z
N ASP A 1 -0.69 12.91 11.15
CA ASP A 1 -1.42 13.31 9.94
C ASP A 1 -1.98 12.15 9.13
N ILE A 2 -1.19 11.16 8.67
CA ILE A 2 -1.68 10.09 7.78
C ILE A 2 -2.91 9.30 8.29
N LEU A 3 -3.00 9.01 9.60
CA LEU A 3 -4.16 8.34 10.17
C LEU A 3 -5.44 9.16 10.00
N ARG A 4 -5.37 10.46 10.30
CA ARG A 4 -6.50 11.38 10.15
C ARG A 4 -6.94 11.48 8.68
N GLU A 5 -5.98 11.53 7.77
CA GLU A 5 -6.28 11.49 6.33
C GLU A 5 -6.95 10.18 5.92
N THR A 6 -6.52 9.04 6.48
CA THR A 6 -7.13 7.74 6.19
C THR A 6 -8.55 7.65 6.75
N GLU A 7 -8.78 8.19 7.95
CA GLU A 7 -10.11 8.28 8.57
C GLU A 7 -11.07 9.12 7.74
N GLN A 8 -10.61 10.29 7.28
CA GLN A 8 -11.38 11.16 6.40
C GLN A 8 -11.69 10.48 5.07
N PHE A 9 -10.68 9.86 4.45
CA PHE A 9 -10.80 9.20 3.17
C PHE A 9 -11.77 7.99 3.22
N LEU A 10 -11.64 7.13 4.23
CA LEU A 10 -12.51 5.96 4.37
C LEU A 10 -13.87 6.28 4.99
N ASN A 11 -14.09 7.52 5.43
CA ASN A 11 -15.24 7.93 6.24
C ASN A 11 -15.48 6.98 7.43
N GLN A 12 -14.39 6.60 8.10
CA GLN A 12 -14.35 5.69 9.23
C GLN A 12 -13.44 6.27 10.30
N ARG A 13 -13.72 6.01 11.57
CA ARG A 13 -12.88 6.48 12.68
C ARG A 13 -12.53 5.34 13.61
N LEU A 14 -11.35 5.42 14.20
CA LEU A 14 -11.03 4.60 15.35
C LEU A 14 -11.89 5.04 16.53
N ASN A 15 -12.25 4.08 17.39
CA ASN A 15 -12.76 4.46 18.71
C ASN A 15 -11.64 5.13 19.53
N THR A 16 -12.04 5.93 20.52
CA THR A 16 -11.13 6.78 21.31
C THR A 16 -9.98 5.99 21.93
N ASP A 17 -10.28 4.81 22.50
CA ASP A 17 -9.27 3.98 23.17
C ASP A 17 -8.24 3.41 22.18
N THR A 18 -8.70 2.97 21.00
CA THR A 18 -7.83 2.45 19.96
C THR A 18 -6.96 3.55 19.37
N LEU A 19 -7.53 4.74 19.15
CA LEU A 19 -6.77 5.90 18.69
C LEU A 19 -5.68 6.29 19.71
N ALA A 20 -6.02 6.37 20.99
CA ALA A 20 -5.07 6.67 22.06
C ALA A 20 -3.94 5.64 22.12
N ARG A 21 -4.27 4.34 21.99
CA ARG A 21 -3.28 3.27 21.94
C ARG A 21 -2.37 3.40 20.74
N VAL A 22 -2.91 3.54 19.53
CA VAL A 22 -2.12 3.68 18.29
C VAL A 22 -1.18 4.88 18.37
N ASN A 23 -1.64 6.01 18.91
CA ASN A 23 -0.78 7.19 19.11
C ASN A 23 0.35 6.93 20.12
N ALA A 24 0.06 6.24 21.22
CA ALA A 24 1.10 5.86 22.20
C ALA A 24 2.14 4.92 21.58
N GLU A 25 1.73 3.99 20.71
CA GLU A 25 2.64 3.10 20.00
C GLU A 25 3.54 3.85 19.02
N LEU A 26 3.01 4.85 18.32
CA LEU A 26 3.82 5.71 17.43
C LEU A 26 4.86 6.53 18.21
N ILE A 27 4.48 7.09 19.37
CA ILE A 27 5.39 7.79 20.27
C ILE A 27 6.50 6.83 20.75
N GLY A 28 6.12 5.62 21.16
CA GLY A 28 7.06 4.59 21.60
C GLY A 28 8.03 4.19 20.50
N LEU A 29 7.55 3.94 19.28
CA LEU A 29 8.41 3.64 18.13
C LEU A 29 9.38 4.77 17.81
N GLN A 30 8.93 6.02 17.84
CA GLN A 30 9.79 7.17 17.61
C GLN A 30 10.89 7.27 18.68
N ALA A 31 10.55 7.05 19.95
CA ALA A 31 11.52 7.03 21.04
C ALA A 31 12.55 5.90 20.86
N ASN A 32 12.09 4.70 20.50
CA ASN A 32 12.96 3.54 20.26
C ASN A 32 13.95 3.78 19.11
N ILE A 33 13.51 4.40 18.01
CA ILE A 33 14.39 4.73 16.88
C ILE A 33 15.45 5.76 17.30
N ARG A 34 15.05 6.81 18.05
CA ARG A 34 16.00 7.81 18.55
C ARG A 34 17.05 7.20 19.47
N GLU A 35 16.61 6.36 20.39
CA GLU A 35 17.51 5.64 21.31
C GLU A 35 18.47 4.74 20.55
N PHE A 36 17.98 3.97 19.57
CA PHE A 36 18.83 3.13 18.73
C PHE A 36 19.88 3.94 17.97
N ASN A 37 19.48 5.05 17.33
CA ASN A 37 20.41 5.92 16.61
C ASN A 37 21.47 6.51 17.54
N GLN A 38 21.09 6.96 18.74
CA GLN A 38 22.04 7.46 19.74
C GLN A 38 23.04 6.36 20.17
N GLN A 39 22.57 5.12 20.32
CA GLN A 39 23.44 3.98 20.65
C GLN A 39 24.41 3.66 19.51
N VAL A 40 23.98 3.77 18.25
CA VAL A 40 24.85 3.66 17.07
C VAL A 40 25.89 4.79 17.07
N ASP A 41 25.48 6.04 17.28
CA ASP A 41 26.39 7.19 17.29
C ASP A 41 27.45 7.10 18.39
N ASN A 42 27.06 6.65 19.59
CA ASN A 42 27.97 6.41 20.69
C ASN A 42 28.96 5.28 20.39
N PHE A 43 28.50 4.22 19.74
CA PHE A 43 29.35 3.12 19.30
C PHE A 43 30.39 3.58 18.26
N LEU A 44 29.99 4.42 17.31
CA LEU A 44 30.89 4.97 16.29
C LEU A 44 31.84 6.04 16.85
N ASN A 45 31.49 6.71 17.95
CA ASN A 45 32.27 7.80 18.56
C ASN A 45 32.56 7.58 20.07
N PRO A 46 33.26 6.49 20.45
CA PRO A 46 33.40 6.06 21.84
C PRO A 46 34.28 6.98 22.70
N THR A 47 35.06 7.86 22.10
CA THR A 47 35.90 8.84 22.82
C THR A 47 35.10 10.03 23.35
N GLN A 48 33.91 10.28 22.80
CA GLN A 48 33.05 11.40 23.19
C GLN A 48 32.00 10.97 24.22
N ASN A 49 31.55 9.71 24.15
CA ASN A 49 30.52 9.18 25.04
C ASN A 49 30.91 7.78 25.54
N PRO A 50 30.77 7.48 26.84
CA PRO A 50 30.88 6.10 27.31
C PRO A 50 29.85 5.25 26.59
N VAL A 51 30.25 4.05 26.14
CA VAL A 51 29.37 3.09 25.45
C VAL A 51 28.73 2.16 26.49
N PRO A 52 27.46 2.39 26.91
CA PRO A 52 26.85 1.59 27.98
C PRO A 52 26.39 0.19 27.51
N LEU A 53 26.20 -0.02 26.20
CA LEU A 53 25.66 -1.24 25.61
C LEU A 53 26.42 -1.62 24.34
N SER A 54 26.59 -2.93 24.08
CA SER A 54 27.14 -3.39 22.81
C SER A 54 26.15 -3.14 21.66
N ILE A 55 26.67 -2.79 20.48
CA ILE A 55 25.85 -2.56 19.28
C ILE A 55 24.96 -3.76 18.93
N THR A 56 25.44 -4.98 19.15
CA THR A 56 24.65 -6.21 18.97
C THR A 56 23.44 -6.25 19.92
N SER A 57 23.60 -5.81 21.17
CA SER A 57 22.48 -5.73 22.12
C SER A 57 21.44 -4.71 21.69
N SER A 58 21.88 -3.54 21.21
CA SER A 58 21.02 -2.49 20.66
C SER A 58 20.21 -3.00 19.46
N VAL A 59 20.89 -3.67 18.52
CA VAL A 59 20.27 -4.28 17.34
C VAL A 59 19.22 -5.34 17.74
N ASN A 60 19.55 -6.26 18.65
CA ASN A 60 18.60 -7.26 19.13
C ASN A 60 17.40 -6.64 19.86
N THR A 61 17.63 -5.61 20.66
CA THR A 61 16.56 -4.90 21.37
C THR A 61 15.61 -4.23 20.38
N MET A 62 16.16 -3.52 19.39
CA MET A 62 15.36 -2.85 18.36
C MET A 62 14.54 -3.84 17.53
N GLN A 63 15.12 -4.99 17.17
CA GLN A 63 14.41 -6.07 16.50
C GLN A 63 13.20 -6.54 17.31
N GLN A 64 13.36 -6.81 18.62
CA GLN A 64 12.25 -7.23 19.47
C GLN A 64 11.17 -6.15 19.62
N LEU A 65 11.58 -4.88 19.69
CA LEU A 65 10.65 -3.77 19.75
C LEU A 65 9.78 -3.69 18.49
N PHE A 66 10.35 -3.79 17.29
CA PHE A 66 9.56 -3.82 16.07
C PHE A 66 8.54 -4.97 16.06
N LEU A 67 8.96 -6.18 16.45
CA LEU A 67 8.08 -7.35 16.48
C LEU A 67 6.91 -7.21 17.45
N ASN A 68 7.13 -6.58 18.60
CA ASN A 68 6.08 -6.36 19.60
C ASN A 68 5.12 -5.23 19.22
N ARG A 69 5.57 -4.26 18.41
CA ARG A 69 4.83 -3.02 18.13
C ARG A 69 4.05 -3.08 16.82
N LEU A 70 4.61 -3.69 15.77
CA LEU A 70 3.95 -3.79 14.45
C LEU A 70 2.53 -4.38 14.47
N PRO A 71 2.23 -5.44 15.25
CA PRO A 71 0.88 -5.99 15.35
C PRO A 71 -0.17 -4.99 15.84
N GLN A 72 0.23 -3.90 16.53
CA GLN A 72 -0.69 -2.85 16.98
C GLN A 72 -1.26 -2.02 15.83
N PHE A 73 -0.70 -2.13 14.62
CA PHE A 73 -1.28 -1.53 13.41
C PHE A 73 -2.10 -2.53 12.58
N GLN A 74 -2.34 -3.73 13.12
CA GLN A 74 -3.08 -4.81 12.45
C GLN A 74 -4.35 -5.21 13.22
N ILE A 75 -4.90 -4.25 13.98
CA ILE A 75 -6.03 -4.49 14.88
C ILE A 75 -7.25 -4.97 14.09
N GLN A 76 -7.84 -6.06 14.57
CA GLN A 76 -9.04 -6.62 13.96
C GLN A 76 -10.19 -5.60 13.96
N GLY A 77 -10.84 -5.45 12.80
CA GLY A 77 -11.89 -4.45 12.56
C GLY A 77 -11.36 -3.11 12.01
N TYR A 78 -10.06 -2.84 12.14
CA TYR A 78 -9.44 -1.60 11.69
C TYR A 78 -8.28 -1.83 10.71
N GLN A 79 -8.13 -3.04 10.16
CA GLN A 79 -6.97 -3.40 9.33
C GLN A 79 -6.78 -2.47 8.13
N LEU A 80 -7.87 -2.12 7.44
CA LEU A 80 -7.82 -1.22 6.29
C LEU A 80 -7.48 0.22 6.71
N LEU A 81 -8.07 0.69 7.80
CA LEU A 81 -7.87 2.04 8.33
C LEU A 81 -6.43 2.25 8.85
N LEU A 82 -5.82 1.21 9.40
CA LEU A 82 -4.46 1.24 9.91
C LEU A 82 -3.41 0.84 8.86
N LEU A 83 -3.83 0.40 7.66
CA LEU A 83 -2.94 -0.13 6.64
C LEU A 83 -1.83 0.84 6.23
N PRO A 84 -2.08 2.15 6.04
CA PRO A 84 -1.01 3.12 5.76
C PRO A 84 0.01 3.24 6.89
N LEU A 85 -0.43 3.26 8.15
CA LEU A 85 0.47 3.29 9.32
C LEU A 85 1.29 2.01 9.42
N PHE A 86 0.66 0.86 9.20
CA PHE A 86 1.35 -0.41 9.15
C PHE A 86 2.45 -0.40 8.06
N ALA A 87 2.14 0.10 6.86
CA ALA A 87 3.10 0.17 5.78
C ALA A 87 4.31 1.05 6.13
N GLN A 88 4.09 2.20 6.79
CA GLN A 88 5.19 3.04 7.27
C GLN A 88 6.05 2.34 8.33
N ALA A 89 5.43 1.71 9.33
CA ALA A 89 6.16 0.99 10.37
C ALA A 89 6.93 -0.23 9.81
N ALA A 90 6.33 -0.95 8.87
CA ALA A 90 6.94 -2.08 8.18
C ALA A 90 8.14 -1.61 7.34
N ASN A 91 8.01 -0.47 6.66
CA ASN A 91 9.11 0.16 5.93
C ASN A 91 10.28 0.51 6.86
N MET A 92 10.00 1.09 8.04
CA MET A 92 11.04 1.36 9.04
C MET A 92 11.75 0.10 9.52
N HIS A 93 11.00 -0.97 9.82
CA HIS A 93 11.58 -2.23 10.26
C HIS A 93 12.47 -2.87 9.19
N LEU A 94 12.00 -2.91 7.94
CA LEU A 94 12.78 -3.46 6.83
C LEU A 94 14.03 -2.62 6.52
N SER A 95 13.95 -1.30 6.64
CA SER A 95 15.11 -0.41 6.51
C SER A 95 16.12 -0.66 7.62
N PHE A 96 15.67 -0.79 8.88
CA PHE A 96 16.54 -1.15 10.00
C PHE A 96 17.26 -2.50 9.75
N ILE A 97 16.53 -3.54 9.32
CA ILE A 97 17.14 -4.84 8.99
C ILE A 97 18.20 -4.67 7.89
N ARG A 98 17.89 -3.86 6.87
CA ARG A 98 18.83 -3.56 5.78
C ARG A 98 20.09 -2.87 6.31
N ASP A 99 19.95 -1.90 7.20
CA ASP A 99 21.08 -1.18 7.79
C ASP A 99 21.98 -2.12 8.61
N VAL A 100 21.40 -3.05 9.37
CA VAL A 100 22.17 -4.10 10.07
C VAL A 100 22.96 -4.97 9.09
N ILE A 101 22.38 -5.31 7.93
CA ILE A 101 23.05 -6.12 6.90
C ILE A 101 24.19 -5.34 6.24
N LEU A 102 23.98 -4.05 5.95
CA LEU A 102 24.95 -3.20 5.26
C LEU A 102 26.15 -2.86 6.14
N ASN A 103 25.92 -2.63 7.43
CA ASN A 103 26.95 -2.23 8.38
C ASN A 103 27.48 -3.40 9.22
N ALA A 104 27.21 -4.65 8.81
CA ALA A 104 27.53 -5.84 9.59
C ALA A 104 29.03 -5.95 9.94
N ASP A 105 29.91 -5.62 8.99
CA ASP A 105 31.36 -5.68 9.18
C ASP A 105 31.83 -4.58 10.16
N GLU A 106 31.33 -3.35 9.99
CA GLU A 106 31.67 -2.20 10.84
C GLU A 106 31.16 -2.39 12.28
N TRP A 107 29.98 -2.99 12.44
CA TRP A 107 29.37 -3.23 13.75
C TRP A 107 29.83 -4.55 14.40
N GLY A 108 30.75 -5.29 13.77
CA GLY A 108 31.26 -6.56 14.29
C GLY A 108 30.18 -7.65 14.42
N ILE A 109 29.16 -7.62 13.56
CA ILE A 109 28.06 -8.58 13.54
C ILE A 109 28.58 -9.93 13.02
N SER A 110 28.36 -10.99 13.80
CA SER A 110 28.81 -12.33 13.41
C SER A 110 28.17 -12.80 12.10
N ALA A 111 28.87 -13.65 11.35
CA ALA A 111 28.34 -14.25 10.12
C ALA A 111 27.02 -15.02 10.33
N ALA A 112 26.86 -15.65 11.50
CA ALA A 112 25.62 -16.32 11.87
C ALA A 112 24.46 -15.32 12.06
N THR A 113 24.70 -14.23 12.79
CA THR A 113 23.72 -13.15 12.97
C THR A 113 23.37 -12.49 11.63
N LEU A 114 24.36 -12.20 10.79
CA LEU A 114 24.15 -11.63 9.45
C LEU A 114 23.26 -12.53 8.58
N ARG A 115 23.46 -13.85 8.63
CA ARG A 115 22.60 -14.81 7.93
C ARG A 115 21.16 -14.73 8.43
N THR A 116 20.95 -14.67 9.75
CA THR A 116 19.63 -14.48 10.35
C THR A 116 18.95 -13.20 9.87
N TYR A 117 19.68 -12.07 9.82
CA TYR A 117 19.10 -10.81 9.34
C TYR A 117 18.76 -10.84 7.85
N ARG A 118 19.53 -11.54 7.01
CA ARG A 118 19.17 -11.78 5.60
C ARG A 118 17.90 -12.61 5.47
N ASP A 119 17.74 -13.62 6.31
CA ASP A 119 16.52 -14.44 6.36
C ASP A 119 15.32 -13.61 6.86
N TYR A 120 15.53 -12.74 7.87
CA TYR A 120 14.53 -11.78 8.33
C TYR A 120 14.09 -10.83 7.23
N LEU A 121 15.04 -10.22 6.50
CA LEU A 121 14.70 -9.33 5.38
C LEU A 121 13.80 -10.07 4.38
N ARG A 122 14.20 -11.27 3.95
CA ARG A 122 13.42 -12.08 3.00
C ARG A 122 12.02 -12.40 3.53
N ASN A 123 11.92 -12.88 4.76
CA ASN A 123 10.66 -13.36 5.33
C ASN A 123 9.71 -12.20 5.64
N TYR A 124 10.20 -11.12 6.28
CA TYR A 124 9.37 -9.98 6.60
C TYR A 124 8.98 -9.17 5.36
N THR A 125 9.84 -9.05 4.33
CA THR A 125 9.41 -8.48 3.04
C THR A 125 8.23 -9.26 2.48
N ARG A 126 8.27 -10.60 2.49
CA ARG A 126 7.14 -11.44 2.03
C ARG A 126 5.90 -11.23 2.90
N ASP A 127 6.04 -11.32 4.21
CA ASP A 127 4.91 -11.35 5.14
C ASP A 127 4.20 -9.99 5.20
N TYR A 128 4.95 -8.89 5.23
CA TYR A 128 4.38 -7.53 5.20
C TYR A 128 3.75 -7.21 3.85
N SER A 129 4.38 -7.61 2.73
CA SER A 129 3.78 -7.45 1.40
C SER A 129 2.46 -8.20 1.30
N ASN A 130 2.43 -9.46 1.74
CA ASN A 130 1.23 -10.29 1.73
C ASN A 130 0.12 -9.68 2.59
N TYR A 131 0.44 -9.18 3.79
CA TYR A 131 -0.55 -8.51 4.63
C TYR A 131 -1.14 -7.27 3.94
N CYS A 132 -0.31 -6.40 3.37
CA CYS A 132 -0.76 -5.21 2.65
C CYS A 132 -1.65 -5.56 1.46
N ILE A 133 -1.21 -6.50 0.62
CA ILE A 133 -1.93 -6.97 -0.57
C ILE A 133 -3.26 -7.60 -0.17
N ASN A 134 -3.28 -8.51 0.80
CA ASN A 134 -4.49 -9.22 1.20
C ASN A 134 -5.53 -8.29 1.84
N THR A 135 -5.09 -7.36 2.70
CA THR A 135 -5.98 -6.38 3.35
C THR A 135 -6.63 -5.47 2.30
N TYR A 136 -5.83 -4.93 1.39
CA TYR A 136 -6.34 -4.12 0.28
C TYR A 136 -7.28 -4.91 -0.63
N GLN A 137 -6.89 -6.13 -1.05
CA GLN A 137 -7.71 -6.95 -1.96
C GLN A 137 -9.06 -7.31 -1.32
N THR A 138 -9.08 -7.58 -0.02
CA THR A 138 -10.32 -7.87 0.72
C THR A 138 -11.25 -6.66 0.69
N ALA A 139 -10.72 -5.46 0.98
CA ALA A 139 -11.48 -4.22 0.91
C ALA A 139 -11.97 -3.92 -0.52
N PHE A 140 -11.08 -4.04 -1.50
CA PHE A 140 -11.37 -3.76 -2.91
C PHE A 140 -12.46 -4.67 -3.47
N ARG A 141 -12.45 -5.97 -3.12
CA ARG A 141 -13.50 -6.93 -3.50
C ARG A 141 -14.88 -6.59 -2.95
N GLY A 142 -14.93 -5.95 -1.79
CA GLY A 142 -16.17 -5.50 -1.16
C GLY A 142 -16.72 -4.18 -1.71
N LEU A 143 -15.99 -3.49 -2.59
CA LEU A 143 -16.44 -2.21 -3.14
C LEU A 143 -17.59 -2.40 -4.12
N ASN A 144 -18.64 -1.60 -3.92
CA ASN A 144 -19.71 -1.37 -4.87
C ASN A 144 -19.97 0.13 -4.89
N THR A 145 -19.22 0.84 -5.73
CA THR A 145 -19.17 2.31 -5.69
C THR A 145 -18.97 2.91 -7.07
N ARG A 146 -19.07 4.23 -7.19
CA ARG A 146 -18.86 4.94 -8.45
C ARG A 146 -17.42 4.75 -8.92
N LEU A 147 -17.20 4.82 -10.23
CA LEU A 147 -15.84 4.71 -10.80
C LEU A 147 -14.88 5.73 -10.17
N HIS A 148 -15.35 6.96 -9.94
CA HIS A 148 -14.58 8.01 -9.25
C HIS A 148 -14.03 7.53 -7.90
N ASP A 149 -14.91 7.09 -7.00
CA ASP A 149 -14.52 6.67 -5.65
C ASP A 149 -13.64 5.41 -5.68
N MET A 150 -13.87 4.50 -6.64
CA MET A 150 -13.02 3.31 -6.84
C MET A 150 -11.59 3.69 -7.26
N LEU A 151 -11.45 4.64 -8.20
CA LEU A 151 -10.16 5.14 -8.65
C LEU A 151 -9.45 5.92 -7.54
N GLU A 152 -10.18 6.76 -6.80
CA GLU A 152 -9.64 7.51 -5.66
C GLU A 152 -9.13 6.55 -4.57
N PHE A 153 -9.91 5.53 -4.21
CA PHE A 153 -9.49 4.47 -3.29
C PHE A 153 -8.22 3.77 -3.72
N ARG A 154 -8.14 3.39 -5.00
CA ARG A 154 -6.93 2.75 -5.52
C ARG A 154 -5.74 3.70 -5.48
N THR A 155 -5.88 4.94 -5.94
CA THR A 155 -4.81 5.95 -5.94
C THR A 155 -4.32 6.23 -4.52
N TYR A 156 -5.24 6.43 -3.58
CA TYR A 156 -4.91 6.68 -2.17
C TYR A 156 -4.11 5.53 -1.55
N MET A 157 -4.62 4.30 -1.68
CA MET A 157 -3.93 3.10 -1.16
C MET A 157 -2.60 2.87 -1.86
N PHE A 158 -2.52 3.20 -3.14
CA PHE A 158 -1.28 3.06 -3.88
C PHE A 158 -0.18 3.98 -3.35
N LEU A 159 -0.47 5.27 -3.20
CA LEU A 159 0.48 6.26 -2.69
C LEU A 159 0.90 6.02 -1.25
N ASN A 160 -0.02 5.52 -0.41
CA ASN A 160 0.22 5.40 1.03
C ASN A 160 0.66 3.98 1.46
N VAL A 161 0.52 2.97 0.61
CA VAL A 161 0.84 1.57 0.93
C VAL A 161 1.72 0.95 -0.15
N PHE A 162 1.26 0.91 -1.41
CA PHE A 162 1.91 0.09 -2.43
C PHE A 162 3.21 0.64 -3.00
N GLU A 163 3.45 1.95 -2.91
CA GLU A 163 4.77 2.52 -3.18
C GLU A 163 5.83 1.88 -2.26
N TYR A 164 5.56 1.78 -0.95
CA TYR A 164 6.45 1.09 -0.01
C TYR A 164 6.62 -0.40 -0.37
N VAL A 165 5.51 -1.11 -0.57
CA VAL A 165 5.51 -2.55 -0.88
C VAL A 165 6.35 -2.85 -2.13
N SER A 166 6.24 -2.01 -3.15
CA SER A 166 7.00 -2.16 -4.40
C SER A 166 8.51 -2.04 -4.15
N ILE A 167 8.92 -1.08 -3.32
CA ILE A 167 10.32 -0.83 -2.98
C ILE A 167 10.89 -1.93 -2.08
N TRP A 168 10.11 -2.55 -1.19
CA TRP A 168 10.61 -3.61 -0.29
C TRP A 168 11.22 -4.79 -1.03
N SER A 169 10.71 -5.12 -2.23
CA SER A 169 11.27 -6.16 -3.09
C SER A 169 12.71 -5.86 -3.55
N LEU A 170 13.10 -4.59 -3.52
CA LEU A 170 14.37 -4.06 -3.97
C LEU A 170 15.39 -3.86 -2.83
N PHE A 171 14.98 -3.99 -1.56
CA PHE A 171 15.85 -3.77 -0.40
C PHE A 171 17.07 -4.69 -0.35
N LYS A 172 17.00 -5.85 -1.02
CA LYS A 172 18.13 -6.78 -1.18
C LYS A 172 19.26 -6.25 -2.07
N TYR A 173 19.01 -5.19 -2.84
CA TYR A 173 19.98 -4.59 -3.74
C TYR A 173 20.58 -3.30 -3.16
N GLN A 174 21.76 -2.94 -3.65
CA GLN A 174 22.46 -1.71 -3.32
C GLN A 174 22.54 -0.82 -4.57
N SER A 175 22.52 0.50 -4.36
CA SER A 175 22.73 1.50 -5.42
C SER A 175 21.79 1.41 -6.63
N LEU A 176 20.50 1.12 -6.40
CA LEU A 176 19.47 1.16 -7.44
C LEU A 176 18.77 2.52 -7.45
N MET A 177 18.68 3.14 -8.64
CA MET A 177 17.62 4.13 -8.91
C MET A 177 16.33 3.38 -9.19
N VAL A 178 15.27 3.73 -8.47
CA VAL A 178 13.95 3.14 -8.64
C VAL A 178 13.01 4.20 -9.18
N SER A 179 12.47 3.97 -10.37
CA SER A 179 11.35 4.75 -10.92
C SER A 179 10.05 4.00 -10.67
N SER A 180 9.05 4.65 -10.07
CA SER A 180 7.70 4.06 -9.99
C SER A 180 7.03 4.15 -11.36
N GLY A 181 6.57 3.00 -11.87
CA GLY A 181 5.84 2.90 -13.14
C GLY A 181 4.32 2.87 -12.97
N ALA A 182 3.81 3.27 -11.80
CA ALA A 182 2.42 3.09 -11.48
C ALA A 182 1.53 4.21 -12.01
N ASN A 183 0.44 3.83 -12.66
CA ASN A 183 -0.60 4.77 -13.08
C ASN A 183 -1.40 5.26 -11.86
N LEU A 184 -1.29 6.55 -11.58
CA LEU A 184 -2.16 7.29 -10.68
C LEU A 184 -3.36 7.79 -11.46
N TYR A 185 -4.54 7.73 -10.84
CA TYR A 185 -5.79 8.13 -11.48
C TYR A 185 -6.36 9.36 -10.77
N ALA A 186 -6.73 10.35 -11.59
CA ALA A 186 -7.58 11.45 -11.19
C ALA A 186 -8.80 11.45 -12.12
N SER A 187 -9.97 11.77 -11.59
CA SER A 187 -11.18 11.89 -12.41
C SER A 187 -11.78 13.29 -12.24
N GLY A 188 -12.25 13.85 -13.35
CA GLY A 188 -12.89 15.16 -13.38
C GLY A 188 -14.36 15.09 -12.96
N SER A 189 -15.01 16.26 -12.93
CA SER A 189 -16.42 16.41 -12.59
C SER A 189 -17.31 15.84 -13.72
N GLY A 190 -17.94 14.68 -13.49
CA GLY A 190 -18.90 14.07 -14.41
C GLY A 190 -20.37 14.24 -13.95
N PRO A 191 -21.36 13.99 -14.83
CA PRO A 191 -22.78 14.03 -14.46
C PRO A 191 -23.12 13.06 -13.31
N GLN A 192 -24.06 13.45 -12.45
CA GLN A 192 -24.39 12.76 -11.18
C GLN A 192 -24.95 11.33 -11.35
N GLN A 193 -25.44 10.97 -12.54
CA GLN A 193 -25.88 9.61 -12.82
C GLN A 193 -24.68 8.69 -12.94
N THR A 194 -24.37 7.97 -11.86
CA THR A 194 -23.17 7.16 -11.76
C THR A 194 -23.57 5.71 -11.55
N GLN A 195 -23.32 4.89 -12.57
CA GLN A 195 -23.35 3.44 -12.44
C GLN A 195 -22.33 3.03 -11.36
N SER A 196 -22.75 2.19 -10.43
CA SER A 196 -21.83 1.57 -9.49
C SER A 196 -21.07 0.44 -10.16
N PHE A 197 -19.79 0.33 -9.83
CA PHE A 197 -18.89 -0.72 -10.28
C PHE A 197 -18.45 -1.55 -9.08
N THR A 198 -18.26 -2.83 -9.37
CA THR A 198 -17.76 -3.83 -8.45
C THR A 198 -16.36 -4.28 -8.86
N ALA A 199 -15.65 -4.99 -8.00
CA ALA A 199 -14.33 -5.54 -8.33
C ALA A 199 -14.35 -6.46 -9.58
N GLN A 200 -15.47 -7.10 -9.89
CA GLN A 200 -15.64 -7.93 -11.10
C GLN A 200 -15.58 -7.10 -12.38
N ASN A 201 -15.93 -5.81 -12.32
CA ASN A 201 -15.82 -4.90 -13.46
C ASN A 201 -14.39 -4.38 -13.66
N TRP A 202 -13.51 -4.54 -12.67
CA TRP A 202 -12.17 -3.96 -12.70
C TRP A 202 -11.29 -4.44 -13.86
N PRO A 203 -11.25 -5.73 -14.28
CA PRO A 203 -10.43 -6.13 -15.41
C PRO A 203 -10.81 -5.39 -16.70
N PHE A 204 -12.10 -5.18 -16.94
CA PHE A 204 -12.60 -4.38 -18.06
C PHE A 204 -12.20 -2.91 -17.90
N LEU A 205 -12.48 -2.30 -16.75
CA LEU A 205 -12.16 -0.89 -16.49
C LEU A 205 -10.65 -0.63 -16.62
N TYR A 206 -9.82 -1.49 -16.03
CA TYR A 206 -8.37 -1.40 -16.07
C TYR A 206 -7.83 -1.43 -17.50
N SER A 207 -8.43 -2.24 -18.39
CA SER A 207 -8.05 -2.28 -19.81
C SER A 207 -8.21 -0.92 -20.52
N LEU A 208 -9.11 -0.06 -20.02
CA LEU A 208 -9.33 1.29 -20.54
C LEU A 208 -8.27 2.29 -20.05
N PHE A 209 -7.43 1.92 -19.08
CA PHE A 209 -6.48 2.82 -18.43
C PHE A 209 -5.02 2.38 -18.58
N GLN A 210 -4.72 1.48 -19.50
CA GLN A 210 -3.35 0.96 -19.75
C GLN A 210 -2.51 1.84 -20.68
N VAL A 211 -2.91 3.09 -20.89
CA VAL A 211 -2.11 4.07 -21.65
C VAL A 211 -0.92 4.56 -20.82
N ASN A 212 0.07 5.12 -21.51
CA ASN A 212 1.20 5.83 -20.89
C ASN A 212 0.70 6.93 -19.94
N SER A 213 1.54 7.33 -18.99
CA SER A 213 1.24 8.44 -18.08
C SER A 213 0.97 9.74 -18.85
N ASN A 214 0.22 10.68 -18.24
CA ASN A 214 -0.16 11.98 -18.81
C ASN A 214 -1.18 11.95 -19.97
N TYR A 215 -1.91 10.84 -20.13
CA TYR A 215 -3.07 10.77 -21.01
C TYR A 215 -4.38 10.96 -20.24
N ILE A 216 -5.30 11.70 -20.84
CA ILE A 216 -6.67 11.91 -20.32
C ILE A 216 -7.61 11.03 -21.14
N LEU A 217 -8.35 10.13 -20.49
CA LEU A 217 -9.48 9.46 -21.13
C LEU A 217 -10.59 10.49 -21.40
N SER A 218 -10.77 10.87 -22.66
CA SER A 218 -11.72 11.91 -23.07
C SER A 218 -13.11 11.37 -23.39
N GLY A 219 -13.22 10.07 -23.72
CA GLY A 219 -14.52 9.42 -23.87
C GLY A 219 -14.46 8.03 -24.49
N ILE A 220 -15.59 7.34 -24.43
CA ILE A 220 -15.82 6.06 -25.10
C ILE A 220 -16.95 6.28 -26.09
N SER A 221 -16.72 5.93 -27.35
CA SER A 221 -17.73 6.01 -28.41
C SER A 221 -17.98 4.63 -29.00
N GLY A 222 -19.18 4.40 -29.52
CA GLY A 222 -19.56 3.13 -30.13
C GLY A 222 -21.03 3.14 -30.52
N THR A 223 -21.45 2.10 -31.23
CA THR A 223 -22.84 1.95 -31.66
C THR A 223 -23.53 0.91 -30.80
N ARG A 224 -24.59 1.31 -30.09
CA ARG A 224 -25.44 0.37 -29.34
C ARG A 224 -26.36 -0.37 -30.30
N LEU A 225 -26.27 -1.69 -30.33
CA LEU A 225 -27.26 -2.57 -30.96
C LEU A 225 -28.18 -3.11 -29.87
N SER A 226 -29.49 -2.97 -30.07
CA SER A 226 -30.50 -3.54 -29.17
C SER A 226 -31.39 -4.47 -29.97
N ILE A 227 -31.41 -5.75 -29.60
CA ILE A 227 -32.25 -6.76 -30.24
C ILE A 227 -33.25 -7.26 -29.19
N THR A 228 -34.53 -7.13 -29.50
CA THR A 228 -35.62 -7.60 -28.65
C THR A 228 -36.25 -8.82 -29.30
N PHE A 229 -36.22 -9.95 -28.59
CA PHE A 229 -36.87 -11.18 -29.00
C PHE A 229 -38.17 -11.36 -28.20
N PRO A 230 -39.29 -11.71 -28.84
CA PRO A 230 -40.48 -12.14 -28.10
C PRO A 230 -40.18 -13.46 -27.39
N ASN A 231 -40.83 -13.70 -26.24
CA ASN A 231 -40.67 -14.97 -25.53
C ASN A 231 -41.20 -16.13 -26.38
N ILE A 232 -40.46 -17.24 -26.38
CA ILE A 232 -40.80 -18.43 -27.17
C ILE A 232 -42.12 -19.04 -26.65
N GLY A 233 -43.02 -19.42 -27.55
CA GLY A 233 -44.24 -20.16 -27.20
C GLY A 233 -45.47 -19.32 -26.85
N GLY A 234 -45.52 -18.04 -27.23
CA GLY A 234 -46.72 -17.20 -27.03
C GLY A 234 -46.93 -16.72 -25.60
N LEU A 235 -45.93 -16.90 -24.72
CA LEU A 235 -45.94 -16.32 -23.39
C LEU A 235 -45.80 -14.79 -23.48
N PRO A 236 -46.61 -14.01 -22.73
CA PRO A 236 -46.47 -12.56 -22.71
C PRO A 236 -45.08 -12.15 -22.18
N GLY A 237 -44.43 -11.22 -22.88
CA GLY A 237 -43.12 -10.68 -22.53
C GLY A 237 -42.11 -10.73 -23.67
N SER A 238 -40.98 -10.05 -23.47
CA SER A 238 -39.88 -9.99 -24.43
C SER A 238 -38.54 -9.93 -23.72
N THR A 239 -37.52 -10.56 -24.31
CA THR A 239 -36.14 -10.45 -23.85
C THR A 239 -35.38 -9.48 -24.73
N THR A 240 -34.83 -8.42 -24.14
CA THR A 240 -33.98 -7.45 -24.87
C THR A 240 -32.52 -7.69 -24.53
N THR A 241 -31.70 -7.85 -25.56
CA THR A 241 -30.24 -7.91 -25.47
C THR A 241 -29.64 -6.60 -25.96
N HIS A 242 -28.59 -6.14 -25.29
CA HIS A 242 -27.82 -4.95 -25.69
C HIS A 242 -26.38 -5.35 -25.97
N SER A 243 -25.83 -4.93 -27.11
CA SER A 243 -24.40 -5.04 -27.39
C SER A 243 -23.83 -3.68 -27.82
N LEU A 244 -22.55 -3.46 -27.52
CA LEU A 244 -21.80 -2.28 -27.97
C LEU A 244 -20.88 -2.71 -29.11
N ASN A 245 -21.16 -2.21 -30.32
CA ASN A 245 -20.38 -2.47 -31.51
C ASN A 245 -19.42 -1.31 -31.79
N SER A 246 -18.28 -1.61 -32.42
CA SER A 246 -17.29 -0.61 -32.85
C SER A 246 -16.85 0.33 -31.72
N ALA A 247 -16.73 -0.20 -30.50
CA ALA A 247 -16.29 0.56 -29.35
C ALA A 247 -14.88 1.12 -29.60
N ARG A 248 -14.73 2.44 -29.45
CA ARG A 248 -13.46 3.16 -29.50
C ARG A 248 -13.27 3.93 -28.22
N VAL A 249 -12.06 3.85 -27.69
CA VAL A 249 -11.63 4.61 -26.52
C VAL A 249 -10.80 5.78 -27.02
N ASN A 250 -11.18 7.00 -26.65
CA ASN A 250 -10.51 8.22 -27.07
C ASN A 250 -9.69 8.76 -25.91
N TYR A 251 -8.43 9.06 -26.19
CA TYR A 251 -7.53 9.71 -25.26
C TYR A 251 -7.07 11.05 -25.83
N SER A 252 -6.85 12.02 -24.95
CA SER A 252 -6.29 13.33 -25.29
C SER A 252 -5.09 13.62 -24.41
N GLY A 253 -4.08 14.33 -24.94
CA GLY A 253 -2.84 14.62 -24.24
C GLY A 253 -1.72 13.62 -24.54
N GLY A 254 -0.71 13.59 -23.67
CA GLY A 254 0.56 12.89 -23.86
C GLY A 254 1.68 13.85 -24.26
N VAL A 255 2.80 13.80 -23.51
CA VAL A 255 4.08 14.36 -23.97
C VAL A 255 4.84 13.20 -24.59
N SER A 256 5.21 13.33 -25.86
CA SER A 256 6.12 12.40 -26.54
C SER A 256 7.51 12.43 -25.91
#